data_AF-A0A2M7P651-F1
#
_entry.id   AF-A0A2M7P651-F1
#
_cell.length_a   1.000
_cell.length_b   1.000
_cell.length_c   1.000
_cell.angle_alpha   90.00
_cell.angle_beta   90.00
_cell.angle_gamma   90.00
#
_symmetry.space_group_name_H-M   'P 1'
#
loop_
_entity.id
_entity.type
_entity.pdbx_description
1 polymer ?
#
loop_
_entity_poly.entity_id
_entity_poly.type
_entity_poly.pdbx_seq_one_letter_code
_entity_poly.pdbx_strand_id
1 'polypeptide(L)'
;MTLPEKFYTEDPRWHEKIGDIHALLERVKISEEQSGDLLHLRKLSRILSIHASTAIEGNRLTLEQVTAVINGKQVWGPPKDIKEVQNAWRAYDEMANL
;
A
#
# COMPACT_ATOMS: atom_id res chain seq x y z
N MET A 1 -0.54 5.15 38.57
CA MET A 1 0.09 4.14 37.71
C MET A 1 0.80 4.88 36.59
N THR A 2 2.12 4.99 36.64
CA THR A 2 2.91 5.66 35.61
C THR A 2 3.10 4.73 34.41
N LEU A 3 2.81 5.22 33.20
CA LEU A 3 3.13 4.49 31.96
C LEU A 3 4.65 4.30 31.87
N PRO A 4 5.15 3.15 31.40
CA PRO A 4 6.58 2.97 31.17
C PRO A 4 7.09 3.95 30.11
N GLU A 5 8.32 4.46 30.28
CA GLU A 5 8.98 5.42 29.36
C GLU A 5 9.13 4.85 27.93
N LYS A 6 9.20 3.52 27.79
CA LYS A 6 9.21 2.82 26.50
C LYS A 6 8.28 1.61 26.56
N PHE A 7 7.51 1.40 25.49
CA PHE A 7 6.61 0.25 25.33
C PHE A 7 7.24 -0.90 24.50
N TYR A 8 8.53 -0.82 24.20
CA TYR A 8 9.25 -1.77 23.36
C TYR A 8 10.61 -2.15 23.99
N THR A 9 11.11 -3.33 23.61
CA THR A 9 12.47 -3.80 23.88
C THR A 9 13.35 -3.63 22.65
N GLU A 10 14.65 -3.40 22.84
CA GLU A 10 15.61 -3.28 21.74
C GLU A 10 16.23 -4.65 21.41
N ASP A 11 16.32 -4.98 20.12
CA ASP A 11 17.01 -6.16 19.60
C ASP A 11 18.15 -5.68 18.68
N PRO A 12 19.42 -6.00 18.98
CA PRO A 12 20.57 -5.57 18.17
C PRO A 12 20.47 -5.95 16.69
N ARG A 13 19.74 -7.01 16.34
CA ARG A 13 19.51 -7.45 14.95
C ARG A 13 18.65 -6.47 14.15
N TRP A 14 17.99 -5.50 14.80
CA TRP A 14 17.24 -4.46 14.10
C TRP A 14 18.14 -3.57 13.28
N HIS A 15 19.35 -3.27 13.74
CA HIS A 15 20.27 -2.42 12.98
C HIS A 15 20.65 -3.04 11.63
N GLU A 16 20.87 -4.36 11.59
CA GLU A 16 21.12 -5.10 10.36
C GLU A 16 19.89 -5.04 9.44
N LYS A 17 18.69 -5.35 9.95
CA LYS A 17 17.44 -5.27 9.18
C LYS A 17 17.16 -3.88 8.64
N ILE A 18 17.42 -2.84 9.44
CA ILE A 18 17.28 -1.44 9.02
C ILE A 18 18.26 -1.15 7.87
N GLY A 19 19.52 -1.59 8.00
CA GLY A 19 20.52 -1.47 6.94
C GLY A 19 20.07 -2.14 5.63
N ASP A 20 19.55 -3.35 5.71
CA ASP A 20 19.03 -4.09 4.56
C ASP A 20 17.84 -3.38 3.90
N ILE A 21 16.90 -2.88 4.70
CA ILE A 21 15.74 -2.13 4.21
C ILE A 21 16.20 -0.86 3.48
N HIS A 22 17.15 -0.11 4.06
CA HIS A 22 17.71 1.08 3.41
C HIS A 22 18.37 0.74 2.08
N ALA A 23 19.17 -0.33 2.02
CA ALA A 23 19.82 -0.74 0.77
C ALA A 23 18.81 -1.13 -0.32
N LEU A 24 17.69 -1.77 0.06
CA LEU A 24 16.60 -2.10 -0.87
C LEU A 24 15.85 -0.86 -1.34
N LEU A 25 15.54 0.08 -0.43
CA LEU A 25 14.87 1.33 -0.75
C LEU A 25 15.66 2.16 -1.77
N GLU A 26 16.97 2.27 -1.60
CA GLU A 26 17.83 3.00 -2.55
C GLU A 26 17.80 2.37 -3.95
N ARG A 27 17.86 1.03 -4.04
CA ARG A 27 17.77 0.33 -5.33
C ARG A 27 16.44 0.57 -6.03
N VAL A 28 15.34 0.52 -5.28
CA VAL A 28 13.99 0.80 -5.82
C VAL A 28 13.91 2.23 -6.32
N LYS A 29 14.38 3.20 -5.53
CA LYS A 29 14.35 4.62 -5.88
C LYS A 29 15.14 4.92 -7.16
N ILE A 30 16.35 4.38 -7.28
CA ILE A 30 17.17 4.52 -8.49
C ILE A 30 16.45 3.91 -9.70
N SER A 31 15.85 2.72 -9.55
CA SER A 31 15.10 2.06 -10.61
C SER A 31 13.86 2.87 -11.04
N GLU A 32 13.16 3.50 -10.10
CA GLU A 32 12.00 4.34 -10.38
C GLU A 32 12.39 5.64 -11.11
N GLU A 33 13.47 6.31 -10.69
CA GLU A 33 13.96 7.54 -11.32
C GLU A 33 14.45 7.30 -12.76
N GLN A 34 15.00 6.12 -13.04
CA GLN A 34 15.41 5.71 -14.38
C GLN A 34 14.26 5.25 -15.27
N SER A 35 13.06 5.04 -14.70
CA SER A 35 11.89 4.59 -15.46
C SER A 35 11.21 5.76 -16.17
N GLY A 36 10.95 5.60 -17.47
CA GLY A 36 10.12 6.53 -18.23
C GLY A 36 8.63 6.51 -17.87
N ASP A 37 8.20 5.59 -17.01
CA ASP A 37 6.79 5.33 -16.70
C ASP A 37 6.47 5.39 -15.19
N LEU A 38 7.13 6.31 -14.48
CA LEU A 38 7.01 6.49 -13.03
C LEU A 38 5.56 6.63 -12.54
N LEU A 39 4.71 7.33 -13.30
CA LEU A 39 3.30 7.53 -12.94
C LEU A 39 2.53 6.21 -12.96
N HIS A 40 2.77 5.36 -13.97
CA HIS A 40 2.16 4.03 -14.04
C HIS A 40 2.62 3.13 -12.90
N LEU A 41 3.93 3.12 -12.61
CA LEU A 41 4.50 2.32 -11.51
C LEU A 41 3.89 2.70 -10.16
N ARG A 42 3.76 4.00 -9.87
CA ARG A 42 3.11 4.49 -8.64
C ARG A 42 1.64 4.09 -8.58
N LYS A 43 0.91 4.22 -9.69
CA LYS A 43 -0.50 3.80 -9.77
C LYS A 43 -0.64 2.30 -9.52
N LEU A 44 0.20 1.47 -10.13
CA LEU A 44 0.19 0.02 -9.96
C LEU A 44 0.53 -0.39 -8.52
N SER A 45 1.59 0.19 -7.94
CA SER A 45 1.98 -0.05 -6.55
C SER A 45 0.85 0.25 -5.57
N ARG A 46 0.11 1.34 -5.81
CA ARG A 46 -1.06 1.70 -5.00
C ARG A 46 -2.24 0.73 -5.18
N ILE A 47 -2.52 0.30 -6.40
CA ILE A 47 -3.56 -0.72 -6.66
C ILE A 47 -3.24 -2.02 -5.90
N LEU A 48 -1.98 -2.47 -5.97
CA LEU A 48 -1.52 -3.66 -5.25
C LEU A 48 -1.65 -3.50 -3.73
N SER A 49 -1.26 -2.33 -3.20
CA SER A 49 -1.36 -2.02 -1.77
C SER A 49 -2.81 -2.02 -1.29
N ILE A 50 -3.73 -1.41 -2.05
CA ILE A 50 -5.16 -1.40 -1.73
C ILE A 50 -5.73 -2.82 -1.76
N HIS A 51 -5.45 -3.60 -2.81
CA HIS A 51 -5.93 -4.98 -2.91
C HIS A 51 -5.43 -5.84 -1.72
N ALA A 52 -4.14 -5.74 -1.38
CA ALA A 52 -3.58 -6.49 -0.26
C ALA A 52 -4.20 -6.06 1.09
N SER A 53 -4.35 -4.75 1.31
CA SER A 53 -4.90 -4.19 2.55
C SER A 53 -6.37 -4.59 2.75
N THR A 54 -7.22 -4.40 1.74
CA THR A 54 -8.64 -4.76 1.86
C THR A 54 -8.85 -6.27 1.93
N ALA A 55 -7.99 -7.07 1.28
CA ALA A 55 -8.05 -8.53 1.38
C ALA A 55 -7.79 -9.04 2.81
N ILE A 56 -6.91 -8.39 3.58
CA ILE A 56 -6.67 -8.71 5.00
C ILE A 56 -7.95 -8.54 5.83
N GLU A 57 -8.74 -7.52 5.52
CA GLU A 57 -10.03 -7.22 6.15
C GLU A 57 -11.20 -8.07 5.60
N GLY A 58 -10.90 -9.01 4.70
CA GLY A 58 -11.86 -9.98 4.17
C GLY A 58 -12.58 -9.57 2.89
N ASN A 59 -12.09 -8.53 2.19
CA ASN A 59 -12.55 -8.17 0.85
C ASN A 59 -12.26 -9.29 -0.14
N ARG A 60 -13.21 -9.61 -1.01
CA ARG A 60 -13.12 -10.78 -1.92
C ARG A 60 -12.88 -10.42 -3.38
N LEU A 61 -12.74 -9.13 -3.70
CA LEU A 61 -12.46 -8.72 -5.08
C LEU A 61 -11.06 -9.16 -5.49
N THR A 62 -10.94 -9.70 -6.70
CA THR A 62 -9.63 -10.01 -7.29
C THR A 62 -8.86 -8.74 -7.62
N LEU A 63 -7.54 -8.85 -7.80
CA LEU A 63 -6.71 -7.73 -8.25
C LEU A 63 -7.24 -7.09 -9.55
N GLU A 64 -7.75 -7.90 -10.49
CA GLU A 64 -8.35 -7.41 -11.73
C GLU A 64 -9.64 -6.61 -11.45
N GLN A 65 -10.49 -7.11 -10.55
CA GLN A 65 -11.71 -6.41 -10.14
C GLN A 65 -11.40 -5.11 -9.38
N VAL A 66 -10.43 -5.11 -8.47
CA VAL A 66 -9.94 -3.89 -7.79
C VAL A 66 -9.44 -2.87 -8.82
N THR A 67 -8.62 -3.32 -9.77
CA THR A 67 -8.14 -2.48 -10.88
C THR A 67 -9.29 -1.92 -11.72
N ALA A 68 -10.31 -2.73 -12.00
CA ALA A 68 -11.49 -2.31 -12.74
C ALA A 68 -12.33 -1.28 -11.96
N VAL A 69 -12.54 -1.47 -10.64
CA VAL A 69 -13.20 -0.49 -9.76
C VAL A 69 -12.47 0.85 -9.79
N ILE A 70 -11.15 0.84 -9.62
CA ILE A 70 -10.31 2.05 -9.60
C ILE A 70 -10.33 2.77 -10.96
N ASN A 71 -10.41 2.03 -12.06
CA ASN A 71 -10.52 2.60 -13.41
C ASN A 71 -11.97 2.96 -13.80
N GLY A 72 -12.94 2.90 -12.88
CA GLY A 72 -14.33 3.26 -13.15
C GLY A 72 -15.09 2.28 -14.05
N LYS A 73 -14.58 1.06 -14.25
CA LYS A 73 -15.25 0.01 -15.02
C LYS A 73 -16.33 -0.66 -14.16
N GLN A 74 -17.34 -1.25 -14.82
CA GLN A 74 -18.35 -2.05 -14.13
C GLN A 74 -17.73 -3.33 -13.59
N VAL A 75 -18.03 -3.64 -12.32
CA VAL A 75 -17.54 -4.81 -11.61
C VAL A 75 -18.70 -5.48 -10.88
N TRP A 76 -18.82 -6.79 -11.06
CA TRP A 76 -19.75 -7.63 -10.32
C TRP A 76 -19.10 -8.11 -9.03
N GLY A 77 -19.67 -7.73 -7.89
CA GLY A 77 -19.17 -8.11 -6.57
C GLY A 77 -20.04 -7.56 -5.44
N PRO A 78 -19.76 -7.94 -4.19
CA PRO A 78 -20.47 -7.41 -3.04
C PRO A 78 -20.37 -5.87 -3.01
N PRO A 79 -21.49 -5.14 -2.85
CA PRO A 79 -21.47 -3.67 -2.83
C PRO A 79 -20.54 -3.09 -1.75
N LYS A 80 -20.43 -3.78 -0.61
CA LYS A 80 -19.53 -3.41 0.49
C LYS A 80 -18.07 -3.44 0.03
N ASP A 81 -17.64 -4.54 -0.59
CA ASP A 81 -16.25 -4.75 -1.03
C ASP A 81 -15.85 -3.74 -2.11
N ILE A 82 -16.76 -3.44 -3.05
CA ILE A 82 -16.56 -2.39 -4.05
C ILE A 82 -16.40 -1.03 -3.38
N LYS A 83 -17.28 -0.71 -2.42
CA LYS A 83 -17.26 0.56 -1.70
C LYS A 83 -15.99 0.73 -0.87
N GLU A 84 -15.51 -0.33 -0.25
CA GLU A 84 -14.27 -0.35 0.52
C GLU A 84 -13.07 -0.02 -0.37
N VAL A 85 -12.95 -0.65 -1.54
CA VAL A 85 -11.88 -0.35 -2.50
C VAL A 85 -11.94 1.10 -2.98
N GLN A 86 -13.14 1.63 -3.27
CA GLN A 86 -13.31 3.03 -3.65
C GLN A 86 -12.90 3.99 -2.53
N ASN A 87 -13.25 3.66 -1.29
CA ASN A 87 -12.91 4.47 -0.12
C ASN A 87 -11.40 4.41 0.17
N ALA A 88 -10.79 3.22 0.11
CA ALA A 88 -9.34 3.04 0.25
C ALA A 88 -8.60 3.82 -0.84
N TRP A 89 -9.07 3.75 -2.09
CA TRP A 89 -8.53 4.59 -3.16
C TRP A 89 -8.61 6.07 -2.77
N ARG A 90 -9.77 6.60 -2.41
CA ARG A 90 -9.90 8.02 -2.01
C ARG A 90 -8.99 8.41 -0.83
N ALA A 91 -8.87 7.57 0.19
CA ALA A 91 -8.03 7.84 1.35
C ALA A 91 -6.55 8.03 0.97
N TYR A 92 -6.02 7.21 0.07
CA TYR A 92 -4.65 7.38 -0.43
C TYR A 92 -4.49 8.65 -1.29
N ASP A 93 -5.52 9.11 -2.01
CA ASP A 93 -5.47 10.40 -2.72
C ASP A 93 -5.38 11.56 -1.73
N GLU A 94 -6.17 11.52 -0.66
CA GLU A 94 -6.15 12.54 0.40
C GLU A 94 -4.81 12.55 1.14
N MET A 95 -4.22 11.39 1.43
CA MET A 95 -2.89 11.31 2.05
C MET A 95 -1.76 11.86 1.18
N ALA A 96 -1.85 11.71 -0.15
CA ALA A 96 -0.85 12.28 -1.06
C ALA A 96 -0.91 13.82 -1.13
N ASN A 97 -1.99 14.43 -0.62
CA ASN A 97 -2.20 15.87 -0.56
C ASN A 97 -1.90 16.48 0.82
N LEU A 98 -1.46 15.68 1.80
CA LEU A 98 -0.95 16.13 3.10
C LEU A 98 0.52 16.53 2.99
#